data_AF-M5T212-F1
#
_entry.id   AF-M5T212-F1
#
_cell.length_a   1.000
_cell.length_b   1.000
_cell.length_c   1.000
_cell.angle_alpha   90.00
_cell.angle_beta   90.00
_cell.angle_gamma   90.00
#
_symmetry.space_group_name_H-M   'P 1'
#
loop_
_entity.id
_entity.type
_entity.pdbx_description
1 polymer ?
#
loop_
_entity_poly.entity_id
_entity_poly.type
_entity_poly.pdbx_seq_one_letter_code
_entity_poly.pdbx_strand_id
1 'polypeptide(L)'
;MFAKSDSFMRFQAYLDPFSQYPVLQHRILHVLEHLPGDVQEDFLNDSRFRVTVDNYQPGVGWSFLMPAPGLDGNGSRCVILRLKLNDTSEPFAWYVIAHEFAHAYLRNGGWGEITDIEEAADALASSWGFPRPERFG
;
A
#
# COMPACT_ATOMS: atom_id res chain seq x y z
N MET A 1 -6.55 -23.70 15.82
CA MET A 1 -6.84 -22.38 15.21
C MET A 1 -6.23 -21.34 16.12
N PHE A 2 -5.14 -20.68 15.70
CA PHE A 2 -4.64 -19.51 16.41
C PHE A 2 -5.56 -18.34 16.09
N ALA A 3 -6.00 -17.60 17.11
CA ALA A 3 -6.74 -16.37 16.90
C ALA A 3 -5.83 -15.37 16.16
N LYS A 4 -6.35 -14.73 15.11
CA LYS A 4 -5.68 -13.61 14.45
C LYS A 4 -5.52 -12.46 15.46
N SER A 5 -4.40 -11.74 15.42
CA SER A 5 -4.13 -10.64 16.35
C SER A 5 -5.12 -9.49 16.19
N ASP A 6 -5.26 -8.64 17.22
CA ASP A 6 -6.12 -7.45 17.16
C ASP A 6 -5.74 -6.53 16.00
N SER A 7 -4.45 -6.38 15.69
CA SER A 7 -3.97 -5.64 14.53
C SER A 7 -4.44 -6.25 13.20
N PHE A 8 -4.39 -7.57 13.08
CA PHE A 8 -4.87 -8.26 11.88
C PHE A 8 -6.37 -7.99 11.68
N MET A 9 -7.15 -8.04 12.75
CA MET A 9 -8.60 -7.75 12.68
C MET A 9 -8.87 -6.29 12.32
N ARG A 10 -8.08 -5.34 12.86
CA ARG A 10 -8.16 -3.91 12.54
C ARG A 10 -7.98 -3.63 11.04
N PHE A 11 -7.06 -4.33 10.40
CA PHE A 11 -6.74 -4.14 8.98
C PHE A 11 -7.30 -5.22 8.05
N GLN A 12 -8.25 -6.01 8.53
CA GLN A 12 -8.72 -7.21 7.86
C GLN A 12 -9.17 -6.95 6.41
N ALA A 13 -9.86 -5.83 6.16
CA ALA A 13 -10.33 -5.45 4.82
C ALA A 13 -9.19 -5.20 3.81
N TYR A 14 -8.01 -4.78 4.27
CA TYR A 14 -6.84 -4.56 3.41
C TYR A 14 -6.03 -5.83 3.19
N LEU A 15 -6.14 -6.80 4.12
CA LEU A 15 -5.41 -8.06 4.08
C LEU A 15 -6.18 -9.15 3.33
N ASP A 16 -7.52 -9.11 3.31
CA ASP A 16 -8.37 -10.14 2.70
C ASP A 16 -8.04 -10.43 1.22
N PRO A 17 -7.75 -9.44 0.36
CA PRO A 17 -7.39 -9.70 -1.04
C PRO A 17 -6.12 -10.55 -1.21
N PHE A 18 -5.32 -10.69 -0.15
CA PHE A 18 -4.06 -11.42 -0.13
C PHE A 18 -4.16 -12.73 0.67
N SER A 19 -5.36 -13.26 0.96
CA SER A 19 -5.55 -14.45 1.80
C SER A 19 -4.82 -15.71 1.33
N GLN A 20 -4.49 -15.80 0.04
CA GLN A 20 -3.71 -16.90 -0.55
C GLN A 20 -2.19 -16.66 -0.49
N TYR A 21 -1.75 -15.50 -0.01
CA TYR A 21 -0.36 -15.03 0.01
C TYR A 21 0.02 -14.58 1.43
N PRO A 22 0.17 -15.52 2.40
CA PRO A 22 0.35 -15.18 3.82
C PRO A 22 1.64 -14.38 4.09
N VAL A 23 2.70 -14.58 3.31
CA VAL A 23 3.93 -13.77 3.43
C VAL A 23 3.65 -12.32 3.03
N LEU A 24 2.93 -12.09 1.92
CA LEU A 24 2.53 -10.75 1.51
C LEU A 24 1.56 -10.10 2.49
N GLN A 25 0.61 -10.86 3.08
CA GLN A 25 -0.24 -10.36 4.17
C GLN A 25 0.58 -9.87 5.37
N HIS A 26 1.56 -10.66 5.82
CA HIS A 26 2.41 -10.24 6.93
C HIS A 26 3.24 -8.99 6.59
N ARG A 27 3.73 -8.87 5.36
CA ARG A 27 4.47 -7.68 4.91
C ARG A 27 3.57 -6.44 4.86
N ILE A 28 2.33 -6.56 4.38
CA ILE A 28 1.35 -5.47 4.36
C ILE A 28 0.98 -5.07 5.79
N LEU A 29 0.66 -6.04 6.65
CA LEU A 29 0.32 -5.80 8.05
C LEU A 29 1.48 -5.11 8.78
N HIS A 30 2.71 -5.58 8.57
CA HIS A 30 3.90 -4.95 9.16
C HIS A 30 3.99 -3.47 8.82
N VAL A 31 3.82 -3.10 7.54
CA VAL A 31 3.85 -1.68 7.14
C VAL A 31 2.69 -0.91 7.77
N LEU A 32 1.46 -1.44 7.72
CA LEU A 32 0.28 -0.79 8.31
C LEU A 32 0.44 -0.50 9.81
N GLU A 33 1.05 -1.43 10.56
CA GLU A 33 1.31 -1.26 11.99
C GLU A 33 2.34 -0.16 12.30
N HIS A 34 3.27 0.09 11.37
CA HIS A 34 4.31 1.11 11.51
C HIS A 34 3.88 2.49 11.01
N LEU A 35 2.77 2.59 10.29
CA LEU A 35 2.25 3.88 9.87
C LEU A 35 1.87 4.73 11.09
N PRO A 36 2.05 6.07 11.03
CA PRO A 36 1.53 6.98 12.04
C PRO A 36 0.02 6.79 12.27
N GLY A 37 -0.45 7.02 13.50
CA GLY A 37 -1.84 6.77 13.88
C GLY A 37 -2.87 7.55 13.06
N ASP A 38 -2.54 8.80 12.70
CA ASP A 38 -3.34 9.65 11.81
C ASP A 38 -3.44 9.11 10.39
N VAL A 39 -2.36 8.53 9.86
CA VAL A 39 -2.35 7.86 8.55
C VAL A 39 -3.20 6.58 8.59
N GLN A 40 -3.06 5.78 9.65
CA GLN A 40 -3.91 4.59 9.85
C GLN A 40 -5.39 4.99 9.92
N GLU A 41 -5.72 6.06 10.63
CA GLU A 41 -7.09 6.58 10.74
C GLU A 41 -7.62 7.16 9.41
N ASP A 42 -6.82 7.88 8.62
CA ASP A 42 -7.20 8.37 7.28
C ASP A 42 -7.59 7.20 6.36
N PHE A 43 -6.84 6.10 6.40
CA PHE A 43 -7.18 4.90 5.63
C PHE A 43 -8.43 4.21 6.16
N LEU A 44 -8.51 3.96 7.47
CA LEU A 44 -9.63 3.23 8.09
C LEU A 44 -10.97 3.98 7.96
N ASN A 45 -10.94 5.31 7.95
CA ASN A 45 -12.13 6.15 7.85
C ASN A 45 -12.52 6.50 6.40
N ASP A 46 -11.65 6.25 5.41
CA ASP A 46 -11.97 6.47 3.99
C ASP A 46 -12.36 5.15 3.30
N SER A 47 -13.66 4.96 3.07
CA SER A 47 -14.20 3.77 2.38
C SER A 47 -13.72 3.61 0.93
N ARG A 48 -13.09 4.63 0.35
CA ARG A 48 -12.48 4.58 -0.98
C ARG A 48 -11.06 4.00 -0.93
N PHE A 49 -10.41 3.99 0.22
CA PHE A 49 -9.09 3.39 0.37
C PHE A 49 -9.18 1.86 0.26
N ARG A 50 -8.44 1.29 -0.68
CA ARG A 50 -8.45 -0.15 -0.97
C ARG A 50 -7.05 -0.62 -1.30
N VAL A 51 -6.69 -1.81 -0.81
CA VAL A 51 -5.45 -2.49 -1.17
C VAL A 51 -5.83 -3.77 -1.89
N THR A 52 -5.23 -4.05 -3.04
CA THR A 52 -5.55 -5.25 -3.83
C THR A 52 -4.34 -5.77 -4.59
N VAL A 53 -4.43 -7.00 -5.07
CA VAL A 53 -3.38 -7.66 -5.85
C VAL A 53 -3.39 -7.15 -7.30
N ASP A 54 -2.20 -6.90 -7.86
CA ASP A 54 -1.98 -6.85 -9.31
C ASP A 54 -2.12 -8.27 -9.87
N ASN A 55 -3.29 -8.58 -10.43
CA ASN A 55 -3.59 -9.89 -10.99
C ASN A 55 -3.34 -9.96 -12.50
N TYR A 56 -2.52 -9.06 -13.06
CA TYR A 56 -2.26 -9.04 -14.50
C TYR A 56 -1.79 -10.41 -15.02
N GLN A 57 -2.60 -11.02 -15.87
CA GLN A 57 -2.27 -12.24 -16.61
C GLN A 57 -2.00 -11.89 -18.08
N PRO A 58 -0.78 -12.15 -18.60
CA PRO A 58 -0.47 -11.98 -20.02
C PRO A 58 -1.45 -12.78 -20.89
N GLY A 59 -2.15 -12.11 -21.81
CA GLY A 59 -3.11 -12.74 -22.73
C GLY A 59 -4.57 -12.78 -22.25
N VAL A 60 -4.85 -12.49 -20.96
CA VAL A 60 -6.21 -12.44 -20.39
C VAL A 60 -6.62 -10.99 -20.06
N GLY A 61 -5.65 -10.10 -19.80
CA GLY A 61 -5.91 -8.70 -19.45
C GLY A 61 -6.11 -8.47 -17.96
N TRP A 62 -6.44 -7.24 -17.58
CA TRP A 62 -6.60 -6.80 -16.18
C TRP A 62 -8.05 -6.99 -15.77
N SER A 63 -8.30 -7.56 -14.59
CA SER A 63 -9.65 -7.60 -14.01
C SER A 63 -9.71 -6.60 -12.86
N PHE A 64 -9.75 -5.31 -13.17
CA PHE A 64 -9.95 -4.26 -12.16
C PHE A 64 -11.36 -3.67 -12.32
N LEU A 65 -12.24 -3.97 -11.38
CA LEU A 65 -13.42 -3.14 -11.15
C LEU A 65 -12.92 -1.86 -10.48
N MET A 66 -12.46 -0.88 -11.26
CA MET A 66 -12.33 0.47 -10.73
C MET A 66 -13.72 0.91 -10.30
N PRO A 67 -13.94 1.35 -9.05
CA PRO A 67 -15.06 2.23 -8.78
C PRO A 67 -14.90 3.42 -9.73
N ALA A 68 -15.98 3.82 -10.40
CA ALA A 68 -15.98 4.98 -11.28
C ALA A 68 -15.25 6.13 -10.56
N PRO A 69 -14.33 6.84 -11.25
CA PRO A 69 -13.63 7.96 -10.62
C PRO A 69 -14.70 8.89 -10.05
N GLY A 70 -14.61 9.14 -8.73
CA GLY A 70 -15.48 10.13 -8.09
C GLY A 70 -15.36 11.43 -8.88
N LEU A 71 -16.48 12.14 -9.02
CA LEU A 71 -16.65 13.36 -9.84
C LEU A 71 -15.61 14.47 -9.56
N ASP A 72 -14.78 14.32 -8.52
CA ASP A 72 -13.90 15.34 -7.97
C ASP A 72 -12.43 15.21 -8.42
N GLY A 73 -12.06 14.20 -9.23
CA GLY A 73 -10.71 14.11 -9.81
C GLY A 73 -9.55 13.93 -8.80
N ASN A 74 -9.84 13.68 -7.53
CA ASN A 74 -8.82 13.40 -6.50
C ASN A 74 -8.19 12.03 -6.76
N GLY A 75 -6.85 11.96 -6.71
CA GLY A 75 -6.04 10.80 -7.09
C GLY A 75 -6.49 9.46 -6.52
N SER A 76 -6.12 8.37 -7.20
CA SER A 76 -6.52 7.00 -6.84
C SER A 76 -6.22 6.68 -5.37
N ARG A 77 -7.26 6.27 -4.63
CA ARG A 77 -7.16 5.73 -3.26
C ARG A 77 -7.01 4.20 -3.28
N CYS A 78 -6.80 3.61 -4.45
CA CYS A 78 -6.61 2.17 -4.59
C CYS A 78 -5.15 1.83 -4.86
N VAL A 79 -4.57 1.06 -3.95
CA VAL A 79 -3.19 0.57 -3.99
C VAL A 79 -3.18 -0.84 -4.58
N ILE A 80 -2.39 -1.03 -5.61
CA ILE A 80 -2.28 -2.29 -6.33
C ILE A 80 -0.88 -2.86 -6.11
N LEU A 81 -0.79 -3.99 -5.40
CA LEU A 81 0.48 -4.62 -5.04
C LEU A 81 0.76 -5.84 -5.90
N ARG A 82 1.98 -5.90 -6.45
CA ARG A 82 2.42 -7.04 -7.27
C ARG A 82 2.74 -8.27 -6.41
N LEU A 83 2.32 -9.44 -6.87
CA LEU A 83 2.62 -10.72 -6.21
C LEU A 83 4.11 -11.00 -6.06
N LYS A 84 4.96 -10.47 -6.95
CA LYS A 84 6.42 -10.58 -6.84
C LYS A 84 6.96 -10.08 -5.50
N LEU A 85 6.24 -9.17 -4.82
CA LEU A 85 6.60 -8.68 -3.49
C LEU A 85 6.56 -9.77 -2.42
N ASN A 86 5.99 -10.93 -2.71
CA ASN A 86 6.05 -12.11 -1.86
C ASN A 86 7.48 -12.69 -1.80
N ASP A 87 8.22 -12.61 -2.91
CA ASP A 87 9.49 -13.33 -3.10
C ASP A 87 10.72 -12.41 -3.06
N THR A 88 10.53 -11.09 -3.08
CA THR A 88 11.62 -10.11 -2.93
C THR A 88 12.15 -10.05 -1.49
N SER A 89 13.30 -9.40 -1.29
CA SER A 89 13.80 -9.10 0.05
C SER A 89 12.78 -8.29 0.86
N GLU A 90 12.72 -8.54 2.16
CA GLU A 90 11.76 -7.88 3.06
C GLU A 90 11.93 -6.35 3.06
N PRO A 91 13.14 -5.77 3.17
CA PRO A 91 13.29 -4.32 3.18
C PRO A 91 12.78 -3.66 1.89
N PHE A 92 13.00 -4.31 0.74
CA PHE A 92 12.51 -3.81 -0.54
C PHE A 92 10.99 -3.93 -0.63
N ALA A 93 10.42 -5.05 -0.17
CA ALA A 93 8.96 -5.23 -0.18
C ALA A 93 8.26 -4.22 0.74
N TRP A 94 8.77 -4.00 1.95
CA TRP A 94 8.23 -3.03 2.89
C TRP A 94 8.32 -1.61 2.34
N TYR A 95 9.47 -1.23 1.76
CA TYR A 95 9.62 0.05 1.06
C TYR A 95 8.57 0.23 -0.03
N VAL A 96 8.42 -0.73 -0.95
CA VAL A 96 7.44 -0.60 -2.04
C VAL A 96 6.02 -0.47 -1.48
N ILE A 97 5.64 -1.28 -0.49
CA ILE A 97 4.30 -1.19 0.12
C ILE A 97 4.09 0.19 0.77
N ALA A 98 5.07 0.68 1.54
CA ALA A 98 5.01 2.00 2.17
C ALA A 98 4.96 3.13 1.14
N HIS A 99 5.70 3.02 0.03
CA HIS A 99 5.68 3.98 -1.08
C HIS A 99 4.29 4.08 -1.72
N GLU A 100 3.66 2.96 -2.02
CA GLU A 100 2.30 2.96 -2.58
C GLU A 100 1.25 3.50 -1.59
N PHE A 101 1.43 3.24 -0.29
CA PHE A 101 0.60 3.86 0.75
C PHE A 101 0.82 5.37 0.84
N ALA A 102 2.04 5.85 0.66
CA ALA A 102 2.35 7.28 0.61
C ALA A 102 1.63 7.95 -0.56
N HIS A 103 1.66 7.35 -1.76
CA HIS A 103 0.86 7.83 -2.91
C HIS A 103 -0.62 7.95 -2.58
N ALA A 104 -1.20 6.92 -1.95
CA ALA A 104 -2.60 6.93 -1.58
C ALA A 104 -2.93 8.01 -0.52
N TYR A 105 -2.07 8.17 0.49
CA TYR A 105 -2.25 9.19 1.55
C TYR A 105 -2.15 10.61 0.99
N LEU A 106 -1.13 10.86 0.17
CA LEU A 106 -0.91 12.14 -0.50
C LEU A 106 -1.89 12.40 -1.64
N ARG A 107 -2.71 11.41 -2.01
CA ARG A 107 -3.65 11.47 -3.15
C ARG A 107 -2.92 11.77 -4.46
N ASN A 108 -1.72 11.22 -4.62
CA ASN A 108 -0.76 11.51 -5.71
C ASN A 108 -0.38 13.01 -5.79
N GLY A 109 -0.36 13.69 -4.65
CA GLY A 109 0.12 15.07 -4.50
C GLY A 109 1.54 15.13 -3.94
N GLY A 110 2.06 16.35 -3.81
CA GLY A 110 3.34 16.61 -3.18
C GLY A 110 3.30 16.53 -1.65
N TRP A 111 4.47 16.63 -1.01
CA TRP A 111 4.62 16.62 0.45
C TRP A 111 5.56 17.74 0.91
N GLY A 112 5.02 18.68 1.70
CA GLY A 112 5.76 19.90 2.06
C GLY A 112 6.14 20.70 0.81
N GLU A 113 7.45 20.92 0.62
CA GLU A 113 8.01 21.60 -0.56
C GLU A 113 8.30 20.63 -1.73
N ILE A 114 8.16 19.32 -1.53
CA ILE A 114 8.42 18.31 -2.57
C ILE A 114 7.18 18.22 -3.46
N THR A 115 7.28 18.75 -4.68
CA THR A 115 6.15 18.75 -5.65
C THR A 115 6.15 17.54 -6.57
N ASP A 116 7.29 16.88 -6.74
CA ASP A 116 7.36 15.64 -7.51
C ASP A 116 6.69 14.51 -6.72
N ILE A 117 5.78 13.80 -7.38
CA ILE A 117 4.89 12.82 -6.75
C ILE A 117 5.67 11.61 -6.24
N GLU A 118 6.66 11.14 -7.00
CA GLU A 118 7.46 9.99 -6.62
C GLU A 118 8.45 10.35 -5.50
N GLU A 119 9.08 11.52 -5.58
CA GLU A 119 9.96 11.99 -4.50
C GLU A 119 9.20 12.26 -3.20
N ALA A 120 7.97 12.78 -3.29
CA ALA A 120 7.12 13.00 -2.14
C ALA A 120 6.73 11.67 -1.47
N ALA A 121 6.38 10.65 -2.26
CA ALA A 121 6.09 9.32 -1.76
C ALA A 121 7.31 8.64 -1.13
N ASP A 122 8.49 8.74 -1.75
CA ASP A 122 9.74 8.23 -1.19
C ASP A 122 10.06 8.87 0.16
N ALA A 123 9.97 10.21 0.22
CA ALA A 123 10.30 10.98 1.40
C ALA A 123 9.32 10.66 2.54
N LEU A 124 8.03 10.52 2.23
CA LEU A 124 7.01 10.16 3.20
C LEU A 124 7.18 8.72 3.69
N ALA A 125 7.40 7.75 2.80
CA ALA A 125 7.69 6.36 3.18
C ALA A 125 8.95 6.25 4.05
N SER A 126 10.00 7.01 3.74
CA SER A 126 11.20 7.13 4.56
C SER A 126 10.88 7.69 5.95
N SER A 127 10.00 8.70 6.05
CA SER A 127 9.56 9.25 7.33
C SER A 127 8.79 8.24 8.19
N TRP A 128 8.19 7.22 7.57
CA TRP A 128 7.54 6.10 8.25
C TRP A 128 8.51 4.96 8.62
N GLY A 129 9.80 5.11 8.34
CA GLY A 129 10.83 4.12 8.65
C GLY A 129 11.14 3.14 7.51
N PHE A 130 10.62 3.38 6.31
CA PHE A 130 10.84 2.52 5.13
C PHE A 130 11.58 3.28 4.02
N PRO A 131 12.86 3.63 4.22
CA PRO A 131 13.62 4.34 3.21
C PRO A 131 13.79 3.48 1.94
N ARG A 132 13.86 4.14 0.77
CA ARG A 132 14.24 3.48 -0.48
C ARG A 132 15.57 2.74 -0.28
N PRO A 133 15.63 1.43 -0.54
CA PRO A 133 16.89 0.70 -0.48
C PRO A 133 17.88 1.31 -1.46
N GLU A 134 19.12 1.52 -1.02
CA GLU A 134 20.21 1.82 -1.94
C GLU A 134 20.22 0.73 -3.01
N ARG A 135 20.19 1.11 -4.29
CA ARG A 135 20.37 0.15 -5.38
C ARG A 135 21.64 -0.62 -5.05
N PHE A 136 21.53 -1.94 -4.89
CA PHE A 136 22.71 -2.80 -4.98
C PHE A 136 23.39 -2.46 -6.31
N GLY A 137 24.52 -1.76 -6.22
CA GLY A 137 25.41 -1.51 -7.34
C GLY A 137 26.02 -2.81 -7.84
#